data_AF-A0A7W6RQV9-F1
#
_entry.id   AF-A0A7W6RQV9-F1
#
_cell.length_a   1.000
_cell.length_b   1.000
_cell.length_c   1.000
_cell.angle_alpha   90.00
_cell.angle_beta   90.00
_cell.angle_gamma   90.00
#
_symmetry.space_group_name_H-M   'P 1'
#
loop_
_entity.id
_entity.type
_entity.pdbx_description
1 polymer ?
#
loop_
_entity_poly.entity_id
_entity_poly.type
_entity_poly.pdbx_seq_one_letter_code
_entity_poly.pdbx_strand_id
1 'polypeptide(L)'
;MDANRTSLGTGFLVAPGLLITNNHVIPDADSAEGAIAEFEFELDGDENPVRPRRFLLEPARLFATSPRGKLDFTFVAVAAVNANGDPLEAQGWLPLDERPNKILEGQPVVVIQHPNGQMKALCLFDSVLVLRDQDPDLPYILYTTDTDNGSSGSPAFNRFWQVIGLHHASVDTGEMHEGKPVIINRGIRVSSIFSALKAGPVDGALHGSKAHVETIHNVLMDPRTRRNGRPIATGAPAIIVSTNIAPAGTVAVVTEGSRPRGTVIRRKPADHFDHRAGFNPMFLTQTPDHAPDPAHPLYVPLPKLPEWLEEDAARLIGHDADYELKYQHFSIVMSASRSLAILTACNVDGERMYKLAREDRDPDDFLDPNVVPEAAADIWFYDSRLGENKQLGPELYDATTFDYGHLVRRLDPVWGSDDRTPRIANDDTFCMTNCSPQETRFHRTRRGDDGNWSALEDVILNEANLKDRKFVILTGPILDPRDTTILGVKVPTAFWKIAAYESEGELMAHGFMLWQEEEVADLDERFEGTIDLSRAKRPVKIREIARLTGLDFGSLFDADVRGGIA
;
A
#
# COMPACT_ATOMS: atom_id res chain seq x y z
N MET A 1 -30.08 8.02 15.46
CA MET A 1 -31.49 7.87 15.89
C MET A 1 -31.89 9.03 16.79
N ASP A 2 -33.18 9.38 16.82
CA ASP A 2 -33.75 10.35 17.77
C ASP A 2 -34.10 9.70 19.13
N ALA A 3 -34.61 10.52 20.06
CA ALA A 3 -35.05 10.07 21.39
C ALA A 3 -36.15 8.98 21.36
N ASN A 4 -36.87 8.84 20.23
CA ASN A 4 -37.91 7.83 20.02
C ASN A 4 -37.39 6.58 19.29
N ARG A 5 -36.06 6.46 19.09
CA ARG A 5 -35.39 5.37 18.36
C ARG A 5 -35.76 5.29 16.87
N THR A 6 -36.19 6.40 16.28
CA THR A 6 -36.42 6.47 14.83
C THR A 6 -35.09 6.72 14.14
N SER A 7 -34.82 6.00 13.05
CA SER A 7 -33.65 6.29 12.22
C SER A 7 -33.83 7.66 11.55
N LEU A 8 -32.81 8.51 11.68
CA LEU A 8 -32.83 9.88 11.16
C LEU A 8 -32.16 9.99 9.77
N GLY A 9 -31.20 9.11 9.48
CA GLY A 9 -30.38 9.14 8.28
C GLY A 9 -29.04 8.44 8.49
N THR A 10 -28.15 8.57 7.51
CA THR A 10 -26.79 8.02 7.56
C THR A 10 -25.78 9.14 7.89
N GLY A 11 -24.66 8.78 8.50
CA GLY A 11 -23.53 9.68 8.72
C GLY A 11 -22.25 8.88 8.90
N PHE A 12 -21.11 9.57 8.87
CA PHE A 12 -19.81 8.92 9.02
C PHE A 12 -18.80 9.83 9.69
N LEU A 13 -17.82 9.23 10.38
CA LEU A 13 -16.71 9.97 10.96
C LEU A 13 -15.78 10.47 9.85
N VAL A 14 -15.34 11.72 9.95
CA VAL A 14 -14.40 12.37 9.00
C VAL A 14 -13.05 12.69 9.63
N ALA A 15 -13.00 12.65 10.94
CA ALA A 15 -11.83 12.80 11.80
C ALA A 15 -12.15 12.17 13.18
N PRO A 16 -11.16 11.98 14.06
CA PRO A 16 -11.40 11.49 15.42
C PRO A 16 -12.48 12.31 16.13
N GLY A 17 -13.61 11.67 16.48
CA GLY A 17 -14.71 12.31 17.21
C GLY A 17 -15.45 13.40 16.45
N LEU A 18 -15.36 13.44 15.11
CA LEU A 18 -16.08 14.38 14.26
C LEU A 18 -16.87 13.63 13.20
N LEU A 19 -18.20 13.74 13.24
CA LEU A 19 -19.13 13.12 12.30
C LEU A 19 -19.65 14.16 11.31
N ILE A 20 -19.88 13.73 10.07
CA ILE A 20 -20.63 14.48 9.06
C ILE A 20 -21.92 13.73 8.68
N THR A 21 -22.99 14.48 8.46
CA THR A 21 -24.26 14.04 7.85
C THR A 21 -24.92 15.22 7.13
N ASN A 22 -26.13 15.07 6.60
CA ASN A 22 -26.88 16.18 6.00
C ASN A 22 -27.51 17.10 7.05
N ASN A 23 -27.70 18.38 6.71
CA ASN A 23 -28.44 19.31 7.56
C ASN A 23 -29.89 18.88 7.76
N HIS A 24 -30.60 18.43 6.73
CA HIS A 24 -31.97 17.96 6.94
C HIS A 24 -32.10 16.69 7.80
N VAL A 25 -30.99 15.99 8.08
CA VAL A 25 -30.92 14.87 9.06
C VAL A 25 -30.71 15.41 10.47
N ILE A 26 -29.80 16.39 10.63
CA ILE A 26 -29.53 17.10 11.89
C ILE A 26 -29.54 18.62 11.63
N PRO A 27 -30.71 19.29 11.72
CA PRO A 27 -30.89 20.67 11.25
C PRO A 27 -30.22 21.73 12.12
N ASP A 28 -30.12 21.47 13.42
CA ASP A 28 -29.63 22.43 14.41
C ASP A 28 -29.02 21.72 15.62
N ALA A 29 -28.34 22.48 16.49
CA ALA A 29 -27.68 21.95 17.67
C ALA A 29 -28.68 21.31 18.65
N ASP A 30 -29.89 21.83 18.76
CA ASP A 30 -30.92 21.31 19.66
C ASP A 30 -31.40 19.92 19.21
N SER A 31 -31.53 19.70 17.90
CA SER A 31 -31.86 18.39 17.31
C SER A 31 -30.73 17.36 17.43
N ALA A 32 -29.48 17.83 17.50
CA ALA A 32 -28.31 16.99 17.73
C ALA A 32 -28.17 16.58 19.21
N GLU A 33 -28.66 17.42 20.13
CA GLU A 33 -28.59 17.19 21.57
C GLU A 33 -29.37 15.92 21.93
N GLY A 34 -28.67 14.92 22.49
CA GLY A 34 -29.26 13.62 22.84
C GLY A 34 -29.49 12.64 21.68
N ALA A 35 -29.14 13.01 20.45
CA ALA A 35 -29.13 12.07 19.33
C ALA A 35 -27.97 11.07 19.44
N ILE A 36 -28.18 9.87 18.88
CA ILE A 36 -27.22 8.76 18.96
C ILE A 36 -26.71 8.39 17.57
N ALA A 37 -25.39 8.33 17.41
CA ALA A 37 -24.71 7.68 16.30
C ALA A 37 -24.53 6.18 16.60
N GLU A 38 -25.00 5.32 15.71
CA GLU A 38 -24.83 3.87 15.80
C GLU A 38 -23.82 3.39 14.76
N PHE A 39 -22.77 2.74 15.22
CA PHE A 39 -21.75 2.10 14.39
C PHE A 39 -21.88 0.59 14.44
N GLU A 40 -21.25 -0.11 13.49
CA GLU A 40 -21.29 -1.58 13.38
C GLU A 40 -22.72 -2.14 13.29
N PHE A 41 -23.68 -1.34 12.79
CA PHE A 41 -25.04 -1.81 12.50
C PHE A 41 -25.07 -2.53 11.16
N GLU A 42 -24.49 -3.73 11.13
CA GLU A 42 -24.23 -4.53 9.93
C GLU A 42 -24.30 -6.04 10.22
N LEU A 43 -24.16 -6.84 9.15
CA LEU A 43 -23.97 -8.29 9.24
C LEU A 43 -22.47 -8.63 9.12
N ASP A 44 -22.03 -9.66 9.81
CA ASP A 44 -20.67 -10.22 9.65
C ASP A 44 -20.55 -11.13 8.41
N GLY A 45 -19.37 -11.70 8.19
CA GLY A 45 -19.08 -12.57 7.04
C GLY A 45 -19.88 -13.88 7.00
N ASP A 46 -20.55 -14.23 8.09
CA ASP A 46 -21.43 -15.40 8.22
C ASP A 46 -22.92 -14.99 8.28
N GLU A 47 -23.24 -13.76 7.86
CA GLU A 47 -24.58 -13.16 7.86
C GLU A 47 -25.23 -12.98 9.24
N ASN A 48 -24.44 -12.95 10.32
CA ASN A 48 -24.97 -12.70 11.66
C ASN A 48 -24.99 -11.20 11.99
N PRO A 49 -26.03 -10.69 12.68
CA PRO A 49 -26.05 -9.30 13.15
C PRO A 49 -24.91 -8.99 14.13
N VAL A 50 -24.12 -7.98 13.81
CA VAL A 50 -23.12 -7.41 14.73
C VAL A 50 -23.84 -6.53 15.76
N ARG A 51 -23.37 -6.55 17.01
CA ARG A 51 -23.95 -5.71 18.08
C ARG A 51 -23.56 -4.24 17.85
N PRO A 52 -24.52 -3.33 17.62
CA PRO A 52 -24.18 -1.94 17.30
C PRO A 52 -23.57 -1.21 18.50
N ARG A 53 -22.61 -0.32 18.21
CA ARG A 53 -21.95 0.54 19.19
C ARG A 53 -22.53 1.94 19.11
N ARG A 54 -23.03 2.45 20.24
CA ARG A 54 -23.87 3.66 20.31
C ARG A 54 -23.15 4.80 20.99
N PHE A 55 -23.00 5.94 20.33
CA PHE A 55 -22.32 7.12 20.89
C PHE A 55 -23.24 8.33 20.84
N LEU A 56 -23.21 9.15 21.89
CA LEU A 56 -23.96 10.40 21.94
C LEU A 56 -23.29 11.46 21.05
N LEU A 57 -24.10 12.30 20.42
CA LEU A 57 -23.62 13.52 19.77
C LEU A 57 -23.46 14.64 20.80
N GLU A 58 -22.44 15.49 20.61
CA GLU A 58 -22.04 16.55 21.54
C GLU A 58 -21.98 17.91 20.82
N PRO A 59 -23.13 18.49 20.39
CA PRO A 59 -23.14 19.71 19.58
C PRO A 59 -22.56 20.94 20.31
N ALA A 60 -22.61 20.95 21.64
CA ALA A 60 -21.96 21.97 22.45
C ALA A 60 -20.43 21.96 22.32
N ARG A 61 -19.80 20.81 22.03
CA ARG A 61 -18.34 20.68 21.88
C ARG A 61 -17.88 21.16 20.50
N LEU A 62 -18.59 20.76 19.44
CA LEU A 62 -18.30 21.20 18.09
C LEU A 62 -19.54 20.98 17.21
N PHE A 63 -20.00 22.05 16.58
CA PHE A 63 -21.14 22.02 15.67
C PHE A 63 -21.01 23.12 14.61
N ALA A 64 -21.23 22.75 13.34
CA ALA A 64 -21.42 23.67 12.24
C ALA A 64 -22.32 23.04 11.18
N THR A 65 -23.20 23.82 10.57
CA THR A 65 -24.18 23.30 9.61
C THR A 65 -24.47 24.27 8.47
N SER A 66 -24.64 23.75 7.26
CA SER A 66 -25.11 24.50 6.09
C SER A 66 -26.54 24.07 5.76
N PRO A 67 -27.52 24.99 5.71
CA PRO A 67 -28.92 24.64 5.54
C PRO A 67 -29.23 23.97 4.20
N ARG A 68 -30.36 23.25 4.13
CA ARG A 68 -30.80 22.52 2.93
C ARG A 68 -30.83 23.32 1.63
N GLY A 69 -31.17 24.61 1.69
CA GLY A 69 -31.18 25.52 0.54
C GLY A 69 -29.79 25.97 0.06
N LYS A 70 -28.73 25.44 0.66
CA LYS A 70 -27.32 25.75 0.40
C LYS A 70 -26.56 24.42 0.19
N LEU A 71 -25.59 24.08 1.04
CA LEU A 71 -24.80 22.86 0.86
C LEU A 71 -25.35 21.66 1.64
N ASP A 72 -26.32 21.83 2.54
CA ASP A 72 -26.99 20.74 3.26
C ASP A 72 -26.06 19.73 3.97
N PHE A 73 -25.14 20.20 4.80
CA PHE A 73 -24.30 19.32 5.64
C PHE A 73 -24.31 19.79 7.09
N THR A 74 -24.08 18.86 8.02
CA THR A 74 -23.85 19.13 9.44
C THR A 74 -22.60 18.39 9.89
N PHE A 75 -21.66 19.12 10.50
CA PHE A 75 -20.59 18.56 11.30
C PHE A 75 -20.97 18.63 12.78
N VAL A 76 -20.77 17.52 13.49
CA VAL A 76 -21.08 17.43 14.91
C VAL A 76 -20.07 16.54 15.63
N ALA A 77 -19.67 16.97 16.82
CA ALA A 77 -18.82 16.20 17.71
C ALA A 77 -19.54 14.93 18.21
N VAL A 78 -18.77 13.84 18.39
CA VAL A 78 -19.26 12.57 18.96
C VAL A 78 -18.51 12.28 20.25
N ALA A 79 -19.21 11.74 21.25
CA ALA A 79 -18.64 11.34 22.53
C ALA A 79 -17.48 10.34 22.33
N ALA A 80 -16.36 10.57 23.00
CA ALA A 80 -15.15 9.75 22.84
C ALA A 80 -15.30 8.32 23.39
N VAL A 81 -16.24 8.11 24.32
CA VAL A 81 -16.52 6.82 24.96
C VAL A 81 -18.04 6.66 25.08
N ASN A 82 -18.56 5.46 24.82
CA ASN A 82 -19.99 5.19 24.97
C ASN A 82 -20.39 4.83 26.42
N ALA A 83 -21.69 4.66 26.67
CA ALA A 83 -22.22 4.27 27.98
C ALA A 83 -21.74 2.91 28.51
N ASN A 84 -21.22 2.04 27.63
CA ASN A 84 -20.66 0.73 28.01
C ASN A 84 -19.13 0.80 28.27
N GLY A 85 -18.50 1.95 28.07
CA GLY A 85 -17.06 2.14 28.22
C GLY A 85 -16.23 1.89 26.96
N ASP A 86 -16.86 1.62 25.81
CA ASP A 86 -16.12 1.36 24.58
C ASP A 86 -15.64 2.66 23.92
N PRO A 87 -14.37 2.76 23.48
CA PRO A 87 -13.83 3.99 22.87
C PRO A 87 -14.27 4.16 21.41
N LEU A 88 -14.66 5.39 21.03
CA LEU A 88 -15.05 5.74 19.66
C LEU A 88 -13.90 5.58 18.67
N GLU A 89 -12.66 5.78 19.14
CA GLU A 89 -11.43 5.67 18.34
C GLU A 89 -11.35 4.36 17.55
N ALA A 90 -11.88 3.27 18.11
CA ALA A 90 -11.94 1.96 17.45
C ALA A 90 -12.76 1.92 16.14
N GLN A 91 -13.60 2.94 15.87
CA GLN A 91 -14.43 3.01 14.66
C GLN A 91 -13.69 3.55 13.44
N GLY A 92 -12.52 4.19 13.62
CA GLY A 92 -11.83 4.88 12.53
C GLY A 92 -12.65 6.06 11.98
N TRP A 93 -12.24 6.60 10.84
CA TRP A 93 -12.93 7.67 10.13
C TRP A 93 -12.62 7.62 8.62
N LEU A 94 -13.34 8.38 7.82
CA LEU A 94 -13.14 8.52 6.39
C LEU A 94 -12.52 9.90 6.09
N PRO A 95 -11.21 9.98 5.82
CA PRO A 95 -10.55 11.25 5.54
C PRO A 95 -11.18 11.96 4.35
N LEU A 96 -11.45 13.27 4.51
CA LEU A 96 -11.92 14.10 3.42
C LEU A 96 -10.74 14.77 2.71
N ASP A 97 -10.76 14.72 1.37
CA ASP A 97 -9.80 15.42 0.52
C ASP A 97 -10.46 16.64 -0.14
N GLU A 98 -9.91 17.83 0.11
CA GLU A 98 -10.39 19.11 -0.42
C GLU A 98 -10.25 19.24 -1.93
N ARG A 99 -9.34 18.48 -2.55
CA ARG A 99 -9.04 18.58 -3.98
C ARG A 99 -10.31 18.29 -4.79
N PRO A 100 -10.63 19.14 -5.80
CA PRO A 100 -11.74 18.87 -6.69
C PRO A 100 -11.39 17.72 -7.64
N ASN A 101 -12.36 17.30 -8.47
CA ASN A 101 -12.12 16.45 -9.65
C ASN A 101 -11.64 15.03 -9.35
N LYS A 102 -12.06 14.49 -8.20
CA LYS A 102 -11.72 13.13 -7.75
C LYS A 102 -12.43 12.00 -8.53
N ILE A 103 -13.34 12.35 -9.45
CA ILE A 103 -14.07 11.39 -10.29
C ILE A 103 -14.41 12.03 -11.64
N LEU A 104 -14.46 11.21 -12.70
CA LEU A 104 -14.87 11.58 -14.05
C LEU A 104 -16.27 11.01 -14.38
N GLU A 105 -16.98 11.64 -15.31
CA GLU A 105 -18.25 11.11 -15.82
C GLU A 105 -18.05 9.70 -16.41
N GLY A 106 -19.05 8.84 -16.26
CA GLY A 106 -18.98 7.41 -16.61
C GLY A 106 -18.33 6.53 -15.54
N GLN A 107 -17.54 7.09 -14.62
CA GLN A 107 -16.85 6.29 -13.60
C GLN A 107 -17.80 5.83 -12.49
N PRO A 108 -17.55 4.64 -11.90
CA PRO A 108 -18.42 4.09 -10.87
C PRO A 108 -18.37 4.91 -9.58
N VAL A 109 -19.56 5.10 -8.99
CA VAL A 109 -19.76 5.68 -7.65
C VAL A 109 -20.18 4.56 -6.72
N VAL A 110 -19.51 4.43 -5.58
CA VAL A 110 -19.89 3.46 -4.54
C VAL A 110 -20.55 4.20 -3.39
N VAL A 111 -21.67 3.70 -2.87
CA VAL A 111 -22.34 4.30 -1.70
C VAL A 111 -22.45 3.28 -0.59
N ILE A 112 -22.04 3.66 0.62
CA ILE A 112 -22.28 2.89 1.86
C ILE A 112 -23.42 3.57 2.61
N GLN A 113 -24.48 2.84 2.94
CA GLN A 113 -25.73 3.45 3.40
C GLN A 113 -26.52 2.59 4.38
N HIS A 114 -27.49 3.22 5.04
CA HIS A 114 -28.50 2.57 5.89
C HIS A 114 -29.91 2.85 5.34
N PRO A 115 -30.29 2.18 4.22
CA PRO A 115 -31.57 2.45 3.55
C PRO A 115 -32.73 2.05 4.47
N ASN A 116 -33.72 2.92 4.56
CA ASN A 116 -34.88 2.86 5.46
C ASN A 116 -34.51 2.62 6.94
N GLY A 117 -33.31 3.01 7.35
CA GLY A 117 -32.77 2.74 8.69
C GLY A 117 -32.44 1.27 8.95
N GLN A 118 -32.26 0.47 7.90
CA GLN A 118 -31.83 -0.93 7.97
C GLN A 118 -30.30 -1.04 8.16
N MET A 119 -29.82 -2.27 8.31
CA MET A 119 -28.39 -2.57 8.42
C MET A 119 -27.61 -2.05 7.20
N LYS A 120 -26.31 -1.85 7.41
CA LYS A 120 -25.37 -1.30 6.42
C LYS A 120 -25.49 -2.07 5.10
N ALA A 121 -25.68 -1.33 4.02
CA ALA A 121 -25.76 -1.83 2.66
C ALA A 121 -24.75 -1.09 1.77
N LEU A 122 -24.34 -1.77 0.71
CA LEU A 122 -23.34 -1.29 -0.24
C LEU A 122 -23.93 -1.29 -1.65
N CYS A 123 -23.91 -0.14 -2.32
CA CYS A 123 -24.31 -0.02 -3.73
C CYS A 123 -23.06 -0.02 -4.61
N LEU A 124 -22.86 -1.10 -5.38
CA LEU A 124 -21.69 -1.31 -6.24
C LEU A 124 -22.02 -1.35 -7.73
N PHE A 125 -23.13 -1.99 -8.09
CA PHE A 125 -23.48 -2.29 -9.48
C PHE A 125 -24.42 -1.19 -10.03
N ASP A 126 -24.21 -0.80 -11.29
CA ASP A 126 -25.02 0.18 -12.03
C ASP A 126 -25.11 1.60 -11.42
N SER A 127 -24.11 1.93 -10.59
CA SER A 127 -23.95 3.25 -9.98
C SER A 127 -22.77 3.99 -10.60
N VAL A 128 -23.05 4.96 -11.46
CA VAL A 128 -22.05 5.70 -12.24
C VAL A 128 -22.28 7.20 -12.16
N LEU A 129 -21.19 7.97 -12.21
CA LEU A 129 -21.28 9.43 -12.30
C LEU A 129 -21.87 9.80 -13.67
N VAL A 130 -23.07 10.38 -13.68
CA VAL A 130 -23.78 10.76 -14.91
C VAL A 130 -23.35 12.11 -15.39
N LEU A 131 -23.29 13.07 -14.46
CA LEU A 131 -22.96 14.44 -14.80
C LEU A 131 -22.15 15.05 -13.66
N ARG A 132 -21.01 15.60 -14.05
CA ARG A 132 -20.21 16.49 -13.26
C ARG A 132 -20.40 17.87 -13.85
N ASP A 133 -21.23 18.67 -13.20
CA ASP A 133 -21.46 20.01 -13.69
C ASP A 133 -20.12 20.78 -13.72
N GLN A 134 -19.81 21.32 -14.91
CA GLN A 134 -18.59 22.08 -15.16
C GLN A 134 -18.68 23.49 -14.57
N ASP A 135 -19.88 23.90 -14.12
CA ASP A 135 -20.06 25.13 -13.36
C ASP A 135 -19.40 24.98 -11.96
N PRO A 136 -18.33 25.75 -11.67
CA PRO A 136 -17.70 25.75 -10.35
C PRO A 136 -18.67 26.21 -9.25
N ASP A 137 -19.73 26.95 -9.59
CA ASP A 137 -20.74 27.43 -8.65
C ASP A 137 -21.80 26.37 -8.30
N LEU A 138 -21.89 25.27 -9.06
CA LEU A 138 -22.83 24.18 -8.77
C LEU A 138 -22.20 23.12 -7.85
N PRO A 139 -22.60 23.03 -6.57
CA PRO A 139 -21.85 22.31 -5.56
C PRO A 139 -22.06 20.79 -5.57
N TYR A 140 -22.66 20.24 -6.62
CA TYR A 140 -23.16 18.87 -6.63
C TYR A 140 -22.50 17.98 -7.68
N ILE A 141 -22.54 16.68 -7.42
CA ILE A 141 -22.30 15.60 -8.38
C ILE A 141 -23.60 14.84 -8.60
N LEU A 142 -23.85 14.38 -9.83
CA LEU A 142 -25.01 13.58 -10.20
C LEU A 142 -24.59 12.18 -10.61
N TYR A 143 -25.22 11.15 -10.04
CA TYR A 143 -24.87 9.76 -10.29
C TYR A 143 -26.10 8.84 -10.23
N THR A 144 -26.10 7.77 -11.02
CA THR A 144 -27.07 6.68 -10.84
C THR A 144 -26.70 5.90 -9.58
N THR A 145 -27.69 5.39 -8.85
CA THR A 145 -27.50 4.38 -7.80
C THR A 145 -28.87 3.97 -7.28
N ASP A 146 -28.99 2.72 -6.85
CA ASP A 146 -30.20 2.26 -6.15
C ASP A 146 -30.12 2.70 -4.68
N THR A 147 -30.83 3.78 -4.34
CA THR A 147 -30.88 4.32 -2.97
C THR A 147 -32.32 4.59 -2.56
N ASP A 148 -32.65 4.24 -1.32
CA ASP A 148 -33.96 4.48 -0.72
C ASP A 148 -33.90 5.60 0.33
N ASN A 149 -35.05 6.00 0.88
CA ASN A 149 -35.12 6.91 2.02
C ASN A 149 -34.19 6.45 3.16
N GLY A 150 -33.55 7.37 3.89
CA GLY A 150 -32.61 7.02 4.98
C GLY A 150 -31.14 6.93 4.54
N SER A 151 -30.86 6.93 3.24
CA SER A 151 -29.50 7.05 2.68
C SER A 151 -28.91 8.46 2.74
N SER A 152 -29.72 9.49 3.05
CA SER A 152 -29.24 10.86 3.24
C SER A 152 -28.10 10.92 4.25
N GLY A 153 -26.99 11.53 3.86
CA GLY A 153 -25.77 11.66 4.65
C GLY A 153 -24.77 10.53 4.45
N SER A 154 -25.04 9.60 3.54
CA SER A 154 -24.11 8.55 3.13
C SER A 154 -22.88 9.10 2.41
N PRO A 155 -21.69 8.52 2.64
CA PRO A 155 -20.53 8.79 1.81
C PRO A 155 -20.70 8.18 0.43
N ALA A 156 -20.50 8.99 -0.60
CA ALA A 156 -20.29 8.54 -1.98
C ALA A 156 -18.78 8.48 -2.26
N PHE A 157 -18.31 7.36 -2.79
CA PHE A 157 -16.91 7.08 -3.08
C PHE A 157 -16.65 6.95 -4.58
N ASN A 158 -15.45 7.30 -5.00
CA ASN A 158 -14.93 6.83 -6.29
C ASN A 158 -14.35 5.41 -6.15
N ARG A 159 -13.88 4.82 -7.25
CA ARG A 159 -13.21 3.50 -7.23
C ARG A 159 -11.85 3.48 -6.46
N PHE A 160 -11.39 4.60 -5.86
CA PHE A 160 -10.22 4.65 -4.94
C PHE A 160 -10.66 4.58 -3.46
N TRP A 161 -11.96 4.43 -3.16
CA TRP A 161 -12.50 4.61 -1.81
C TRP A 161 -12.26 6.01 -1.22
N GLN A 162 -12.05 7.02 -2.07
CA GLN A 162 -12.03 8.41 -1.64
C GLN A 162 -13.46 8.94 -1.59
N VAL A 163 -13.84 9.60 -0.50
CA VAL A 163 -15.14 10.29 -0.41
C VAL A 163 -15.16 11.42 -1.43
N ILE A 164 -16.00 11.30 -2.45
CA ILE A 164 -16.19 12.30 -3.50
C ILE A 164 -17.35 13.24 -3.20
N GLY A 165 -18.34 12.78 -2.44
CA GLY A 165 -19.45 13.60 -2.00
C GLY A 165 -20.27 13.01 -0.86
N LEU A 166 -21.15 13.84 -0.33
CA LEU A 166 -22.15 13.49 0.68
C LEU A 166 -23.51 13.31 -0.02
N HIS A 167 -24.05 12.10 -0.03
CA HIS A 167 -25.36 11.81 -0.64
C HIS A 167 -26.45 12.63 0.02
N HIS A 168 -27.28 13.32 -0.77
CA HIS A 168 -28.19 14.36 -0.27
C HIS A 168 -29.63 14.21 -0.74
N ALA A 169 -29.86 13.95 -2.03
CA ALA A 169 -31.21 13.89 -2.60
C ALA A 169 -31.23 13.08 -3.89
N SER A 170 -32.42 12.63 -4.28
CA SER A 170 -32.70 12.14 -5.62
C SER A 170 -33.38 13.24 -6.43
N VAL A 171 -33.05 13.32 -7.72
CA VAL A 171 -33.54 14.29 -8.69
C VAL A 171 -34.26 13.52 -9.79
N ASP A 172 -35.50 13.88 -10.06
CA ASP A 172 -36.24 13.38 -11.22
C ASP A 172 -35.75 14.12 -12.47
N THR A 173 -35.28 13.37 -13.46
CA THR A 173 -34.77 13.93 -14.72
C THR A 173 -35.91 14.35 -15.67
N GLY A 174 -37.15 13.94 -15.39
CA GLY A 174 -38.30 14.09 -16.29
C GLY A 174 -38.32 13.09 -17.44
N GLU A 175 -37.29 12.26 -17.58
CA GLU A 175 -37.24 11.17 -18.55
C GLU A 175 -37.92 9.92 -18.00
N MET A 176 -38.54 9.13 -18.88
CA MET A 176 -39.26 7.90 -18.52
C MET A 176 -38.57 6.71 -19.18
N HIS A 177 -38.20 5.71 -18.38
CA HIS A 177 -37.71 4.41 -18.87
C HIS A 177 -38.68 3.31 -18.43
N GLU A 178 -39.21 2.55 -19.38
CA GLU A 178 -40.25 1.51 -19.14
C GLU A 178 -41.46 1.99 -18.31
N GLY A 179 -41.84 3.27 -18.46
CA GLY A 179 -42.97 3.87 -17.73
C GLY A 179 -42.66 4.28 -16.29
N LYS A 180 -41.40 4.20 -15.85
CA LYS A 180 -40.92 4.74 -14.57
C LYS A 180 -40.04 5.98 -14.80
N PRO A 181 -40.12 7.00 -13.93
CA PRO A 181 -39.22 8.16 -14.02
C PRO A 181 -37.77 7.72 -13.79
N VAL A 182 -36.86 8.25 -14.60
CA VAL A 182 -35.42 8.06 -14.43
C VAL A 182 -34.96 8.98 -13.30
N ILE A 183 -34.64 8.37 -12.17
CA ILE A 183 -34.20 9.06 -10.96
C ILE A 183 -32.67 9.01 -10.91
N ILE A 184 -32.05 10.18 -10.81
CA ILE A 184 -30.60 10.31 -10.57
C ILE A 184 -30.36 10.84 -9.17
N ASN A 185 -29.24 10.46 -8.56
CA ASN A 185 -28.89 10.87 -7.22
C ASN A 185 -27.93 12.04 -7.23
N ARG A 186 -28.03 12.87 -6.20
CA ARG A 186 -27.27 14.10 -6.02
C ARG A 186 -26.44 14.01 -4.74
N GLY A 187 -25.13 14.17 -4.89
CA GLY A 187 -24.18 14.28 -3.79
C GLY A 187 -23.57 15.67 -3.70
N ILE A 188 -23.34 16.19 -2.50
CA ILE A 188 -22.63 17.46 -2.27
C ILE A 188 -21.13 17.20 -2.40
N ARG A 189 -20.44 17.97 -3.23
CA ARG A 189 -18.99 17.82 -3.45
C ARG A 189 -18.22 18.12 -2.16
N VAL A 190 -17.30 17.23 -1.79
CA VAL A 190 -16.40 17.48 -0.65
C VAL A 190 -15.62 18.78 -0.82
N SER A 191 -15.16 19.10 -2.03
CA SER A 191 -14.46 20.36 -2.32
C SER A 191 -15.32 21.62 -2.05
N SER A 192 -16.63 21.54 -2.28
CA SER A 192 -17.58 22.62 -1.96
C SER A 192 -17.76 22.79 -0.46
N ILE A 193 -17.73 21.70 0.31
CA ILE A 193 -17.74 21.73 1.79
C ILE A 193 -16.48 22.43 2.31
N PHE A 194 -15.29 22.06 1.80
CA PHE A 194 -14.03 22.74 2.16
C PHE A 194 -14.04 24.23 1.79
N SER A 195 -14.57 24.56 0.62
CA SER A 195 -14.68 25.96 0.18
C SER A 195 -15.54 26.80 1.13
N ALA A 196 -16.66 26.25 1.60
CA ALA A 196 -17.51 26.92 2.59
C ALA A 196 -16.83 27.04 3.97
N LEU A 197 -16.15 25.99 4.44
CA LEU A 197 -15.39 26.05 5.69
C LEU A 197 -14.27 27.09 5.64
N LYS A 198 -13.57 27.19 4.51
CA LYS A 198 -12.49 28.17 4.29
C LYS A 198 -13.02 29.61 4.22
N ALA A 199 -14.22 29.82 3.69
CA ALA A 199 -14.88 31.13 3.68
C ALA A 199 -15.35 31.57 5.09
N GLY A 200 -15.55 30.63 6.01
CA GLY A 200 -16.03 30.88 7.37
C GLY A 200 -17.55 31.01 7.46
N PRO A 201 -18.09 31.30 8.66
CA PRO A 201 -19.53 31.49 8.84
C PRO A 201 -20.07 32.64 7.98
N VAL A 202 -21.16 32.38 7.26
CA VAL A 202 -21.86 33.35 6.42
C VAL A 202 -23.36 33.21 6.68
N ASP A 203 -24.03 34.32 6.99
CA ASP A 203 -25.46 34.34 7.31
C ASP A 203 -26.29 33.66 6.22
N GLY A 204 -27.11 32.68 6.64
CA GLY A 204 -27.95 31.90 5.75
C GLY A 204 -27.22 30.91 4.84
N ALA A 205 -25.91 30.72 4.99
CA ALA A 205 -25.09 29.81 4.17
C ALA A 205 -24.28 28.79 4.98
N LEU A 206 -23.64 29.21 6.06
CA LEU A 206 -22.94 28.34 7.00
C LEU A 206 -23.12 28.88 8.42
N HIS A 207 -23.82 28.12 9.26
CA HIS A 207 -24.10 28.44 10.65
C HIS A 207 -23.11 27.70 11.56
N GLY A 208 -22.69 28.38 12.64
CA GLY A 208 -21.72 27.88 13.61
C GLY A 208 -20.88 29.04 14.14
N SER A 209 -20.30 28.89 15.33
CA SER A 209 -19.35 29.91 15.82
C SER A 209 -18.13 29.94 14.90
N LYS A 210 -17.51 31.11 14.73
CA LYS A 210 -16.28 31.23 13.94
C LYS A 210 -15.20 30.26 14.41
N ALA A 211 -15.07 30.11 15.73
CA ALA A 211 -14.14 29.16 16.35
C ALA A 211 -14.44 27.70 15.98
N HIS A 212 -15.72 27.29 15.92
CA HIS A 212 -16.10 25.93 15.53
C HIS A 212 -15.76 25.67 14.06
N VAL A 213 -16.12 26.58 13.15
CA VAL A 213 -15.84 26.43 11.71
C VAL A 213 -14.35 26.36 11.44
N GLU A 214 -13.55 27.24 12.06
CA GLU A 214 -12.09 27.21 11.95
C GLU A 214 -11.50 25.91 12.53
N THR A 215 -12.00 25.45 13.68
CA THR A 215 -11.55 24.20 14.28
C THR A 215 -11.85 23.00 13.39
N ILE A 216 -13.06 22.91 12.83
CA ILE A 216 -13.43 21.85 11.88
C ILE A 216 -12.50 21.86 10.67
N HIS A 217 -12.31 23.04 10.05
CA HIS A 217 -11.40 23.18 8.91
C HIS A 217 -9.99 22.72 9.25
N ASN A 218 -9.44 23.16 10.38
CA ASN A 218 -8.09 22.80 10.81
C ASN A 218 -7.95 21.30 11.10
N VAL A 219 -8.96 20.70 11.75
CA VAL A 219 -8.99 19.25 12.00
C VAL A 219 -9.04 18.47 10.71
N LEU A 220 -9.82 18.88 9.70
CA LEU A 220 -9.86 18.21 8.39
C LEU A 220 -8.57 18.39 7.57
N MET A 221 -7.84 19.48 7.82
CA MET A 221 -6.57 19.79 7.17
C MET A 221 -5.35 19.18 7.87
N ASP A 222 -5.51 18.71 9.10
CA ASP A 222 -4.43 18.10 9.88
C ASP A 222 -3.89 16.85 9.16
N PRO A 223 -2.57 16.74 8.90
CA PRO A 223 -1.99 15.56 8.27
C PRO A 223 -2.36 14.25 8.97
N ARG A 224 -2.61 14.27 10.28
CA ARG A 224 -3.01 13.09 11.08
C ARG A 224 -4.41 12.61 10.76
N THR A 225 -5.35 13.51 10.45
CA THR A 225 -6.72 13.14 10.05
C THR A 225 -6.79 12.78 8.56
N ARG A 226 -5.83 13.26 7.74
CA ARG A 226 -5.72 12.95 6.30
C ARG A 226 -5.00 11.64 5.98
N ARG A 227 -4.40 10.95 6.97
CA ARG A 227 -3.38 9.90 6.75
C ARG A 227 -3.91 8.51 6.36
N ASN A 228 -5.07 8.06 6.86
CA ASN A 228 -5.68 6.75 6.50
C ASN A 228 -6.97 6.36 7.25
N GLY A 229 -7.49 7.16 8.19
CA GLY A 229 -8.79 6.87 8.80
C GLY A 229 -8.83 5.71 9.81
N ARG A 230 -7.68 5.24 10.31
CA ARG A 230 -7.60 4.06 11.21
C ARG A 230 -7.54 4.46 12.70
N PRO A 231 -8.09 3.64 13.62
CA PRO A 231 -7.92 3.81 15.07
C PRO A 231 -6.43 3.94 15.45
N ILE A 232 -6.08 4.94 16.25
CA ILE A 232 -4.72 5.06 16.79
C ILE A 232 -4.65 4.18 18.05
N ALA A 233 -3.53 3.51 18.29
CA ALA A 233 -3.36 2.67 19.47
C ALA A 233 -3.45 3.50 20.76
N THR A 234 -4.04 2.90 21.80
CA THR A 234 -4.28 3.51 23.13
C THR A 234 -3.02 4.18 23.68
N GLY A 235 -3.07 5.51 23.88
CA GLY A 235 -2.01 6.29 24.52
C GLY A 235 -1.40 7.43 23.67
N ALA A 236 -1.83 7.60 22.41
CA ALA A 236 -1.49 8.81 21.65
C ALA A 236 -2.24 10.03 22.21
N PRO A 237 -1.61 11.23 22.27
CA PRO A 237 -2.33 12.43 22.69
C PRO A 237 -3.51 12.65 21.74
N ALA A 238 -4.72 12.68 22.30
CA ALA A 238 -5.93 12.97 21.56
C ALA A 238 -5.70 14.21 20.68
N ILE A 239 -6.19 14.19 19.44
CA ILE A 239 -6.49 15.44 18.74
C ILE A 239 -7.65 16.04 19.53
N ILE A 240 -7.33 16.73 20.63
CA ILE A 240 -8.33 17.42 21.42
C ILE A 240 -8.79 18.56 20.53
N VAL A 241 -9.99 18.41 19.99
CA VAL A 241 -10.81 19.51 19.49
C VAL A 241 -11.09 20.42 20.69
N SER A 242 -10.11 21.24 21.06
CA SER A 242 -10.17 22.17 22.19
C SER A 242 -10.17 23.58 21.63
N THR A 243 -11.25 24.32 21.88
CA THR A 243 -11.49 25.67 21.35
C THR A 243 -10.80 26.79 22.14
N ASN A 244 -9.80 26.49 23.00
CA ASN A 244 -9.20 27.50 23.87
C ASN A 244 -7.80 27.93 23.41
N ILE A 245 -7.67 29.23 23.08
CA ILE A 245 -6.46 29.90 22.57
C ILE A 245 -5.57 30.46 23.71
N ALA A 246 -4.24 30.30 23.55
CA ALA A 246 -3.07 31.07 24.04
C ALA A 246 -2.51 30.88 25.48
N PRO A 247 -1.25 31.28 25.80
CA PRO A 247 -0.07 31.67 24.99
C PRO A 247 1.25 30.90 25.32
N ALA A 248 2.34 31.33 24.68
CA ALA A 248 3.69 30.77 24.62
C ALA A 248 4.40 30.36 25.93
N GLY A 249 5.24 29.32 25.81
CA GLY A 249 6.49 29.17 26.54
C GLY A 249 6.45 28.27 27.77
N THR A 250 6.83 27.00 27.62
CA THR A 250 7.71 26.32 28.59
C THR A 250 8.31 25.06 27.98
N VAL A 251 9.63 24.99 27.98
CA VAL A 251 10.41 23.77 27.73
C VAL A 251 10.18 22.84 28.92
N ALA A 252 9.72 21.62 28.69
CA ALA A 252 9.69 20.58 29.71
C ALA A 252 10.03 19.20 29.12
N VAL A 253 11.29 18.82 29.37
CA VAL A 253 11.77 17.51 29.83
C VAL A 253 11.06 16.27 29.29
N VAL A 254 11.80 15.57 28.43
CA VAL A 254 11.59 14.17 28.03
C VAL A 254 11.64 13.27 29.26
N THR A 255 10.55 12.58 29.57
CA THR A 255 10.58 11.36 30.39
C THR A 255 10.25 10.17 29.50
N GLU A 256 11.20 9.23 29.44
CA GLU A 256 11.16 8.03 28.61
C GLU A 256 10.08 7.02 29.04
N GLY A 257 9.45 6.40 28.03
CA GLY A 257 8.61 5.19 28.09
C GLY A 257 7.14 5.49 27.76
N SER A 258 6.54 5.13 26.63
CA SER A 258 6.77 4.01 25.69
C SER A 258 6.46 4.40 24.23
N ARG A 259 7.28 3.92 23.27
CA ARG A 259 7.28 4.28 21.83
C ARG A 259 6.13 3.64 21.01
N PRO A 260 5.57 4.34 19.98
CA PRO A 260 4.73 3.72 18.96
C PRO A 260 5.61 3.06 17.87
N ARG A 261 5.26 1.86 17.40
CA ARG A 261 6.03 1.17 16.34
C ARG A 261 5.72 1.78 14.96
N GLY A 262 6.57 2.69 14.51
CA GLY A 262 6.93 2.78 13.09
C GLY A 262 7.78 1.56 12.69
N THR A 263 7.89 1.25 11.41
CA THR A 263 8.77 0.16 10.95
C THR A 263 10.21 0.56 11.26
N VAL A 264 10.83 -0.10 12.25
CA VAL A 264 12.23 0.19 12.61
C VAL A 264 13.12 -0.71 11.76
N ILE A 265 13.74 -0.12 10.74
CA ILE A 265 14.86 -0.76 10.04
C ILE A 265 16.07 -0.72 10.99
N ARG A 266 16.59 -1.89 11.32
CA ARG A 266 17.76 -2.04 12.21
C ARG A 266 19.05 -1.94 11.39
N ARG A 267 20.21 -2.12 12.01
CA ARG A 267 21.51 -2.11 11.30
C ARG A 267 22.28 -3.37 11.61
N LYS A 268 22.94 -3.94 10.59
CA LYS A 268 24.02 -4.90 10.76
C LYS A 268 25.36 -4.17 10.64
N PRO A 269 26.32 -4.39 11.54
CA PRO A 269 27.68 -3.89 11.35
C PRO A 269 28.34 -4.59 10.15
N ALA A 270 29.36 -3.98 9.56
CA ALA A 270 29.97 -4.49 8.33
C ALA A 270 30.62 -5.88 8.50
N ASP A 271 31.22 -6.13 9.66
CA ASP A 271 31.88 -7.39 10.05
C ASP A 271 30.90 -8.56 10.21
N HIS A 272 29.60 -8.29 10.39
CA HIS A 272 28.57 -9.33 10.39
C HIS A 272 28.55 -10.16 9.11
N PHE A 273 28.90 -9.53 7.98
CA PHE A 273 28.93 -10.16 6.66
C PHE A 273 30.30 -10.72 6.30
N ASP A 274 31.24 -10.76 7.24
CA ASP A 274 32.52 -11.41 7.01
C ASP A 274 32.32 -12.89 6.67
N HIS A 275 33.20 -13.41 5.81
CA HIS A 275 33.20 -14.79 5.34
C HIS A 275 31.99 -15.21 4.47
N ARG A 276 31.09 -14.27 4.10
CA ARG A 276 30.08 -14.54 3.08
C ARG A 276 30.77 -14.75 1.73
N ALA A 277 30.63 -15.94 1.18
CA ALA A 277 31.22 -16.30 -0.11
C ALA A 277 30.54 -15.59 -1.29
N GLY A 278 29.27 -15.19 -1.11
CA GLY A 278 28.48 -14.59 -2.17
C GLY A 278 27.89 -15.63 -3.12
N PHE A 279 27.64 -15.16 -4.34
CA PHE A 279 27.22 -15.96 -5.47
C PHE A 279 28.41 -16.75 -6.04
N ASN A 280 28.21 -18.04 -6.27
CA ASN A 280 29.17 -18.91 -6.93
C ASN A 280 28.80 -19.08 -8.43
N PRO A 281 29.64 -18.61 -9.36
CA PRO A 281 29.36 -18.74 -10.80
C PRO A 281 29.59 -20.16 -11.35
N MET A 282 30.27 -21.04 -10.59
CA MET A 282 30.48 -22.45 -10.91
C MET A 282 29.44 -23.37 -10.28
N PHE A 283 28.37 -22.82 -9.70
CA PHE A 283 27.43 -23.56 -8.86
C PHE A 283 26.71 -24.73 -9.58
N LEU A 284 26.45 -24.57 -10.88
CA LEU A 284 25.81 -25.61 -11.70
C LEU A 284 26.78 -26.70 -12.15
N THR A 285 28.08 -26.58 -11.85
CA THR A 285 29.08 -27.60 -12.21
C THR A 285 29.08 -28.75 -11.21
N GLN A 286 29.63 -29.89 -11.62
CA GLN A 286 29.82 -31.06 -10.72
C GLN A 286 30.90 -30.80 -9.65
N THR A 287 31.78 -29.82 -9.85
CA THR A 287 32.87 -29.42 -8.93
C THR A 287 32.80 -27.91 -8.65
N PRO A 288 31.77 -27.45 -7.92
CA PRO A 288 31.52 -26.01 -7.71
C PRO A 288 32.61 -25.31 -6.88
N ASP A 289 33.46 -26.07 -6.17
CA ASP A 289 34.53 -25.56 -5.30
C ASP A 289 35.88 -25.40 -6.04
N HIS A 290 35.93 -25.66 -7.34
CA HIS A 290 37.12 -25.38 -8.15
C HIS A 290 37.20 -23.90 -8.52
N ALA A 291 38.42 -23.42 -8.81
CA ALA A 291 38.61 -22.05 -9.27
C ALA A 291 37.67 -21.77 -10.46
N PRO A 292 37.07 -20.57 -10.54
CA PRO A 292 36.18 -20.22 -11.64
C PRO A 292 36.86 -20.51 -12.98
N ASP A 293 36.23 -21.35 -13.81
CA ASP A 293 36.64 -21.62 -15.17
C ASP A 293 35.62 -21.01 -16.13
N PRO A 294 35.86 -19.79 -16.64
CA PRO A 294 34.95 -19.14 -17.57
C PRO A 294 34.71 -19.90 -18.88
N ALA A 295 35.53 -20.91 -19.19
CA ALA A 295 35.36 -21.75 -20.37
C ALA A 295 34.43 -22.97 -20.12
N HIS A 296 34.05 -23.22 -18.87
CA HIS A 296 33.17 -24.33 -18.54
C HIS A 296 31.74 -24.09 -19.09
N PRO A 297 31.09 -25.07 -19.75
CA PRO A 297 29.79 -24.86 -20.41
C PRO A 297 28.65 -24.48 -19.45
N LEU A 298 28.75 -24.87 -18.17
CA LEU A 298 27.79 -24.55 -17.12
C LEU A 298 28.20 -23.32 -16.26
N TYR A 299 29.21 -22.56 -16.69
CA TYR A 299 29.62 -21.33 -15.99
C TYR A 299 28.60 -20.21 -16.20
N VAL A 300 28.14 -19.61 -15.10
CA VAL A 300 27.20 -18.48 -15.10
C VAL A 300 27.80 -17.34 -14.28
N PRO A 301 28.47 -16.35 -14.90
CA PRO A 301 29.04 -15.21 -14.16
C PRO A 301 27.94 -14.28 -13.65
N LEU A 302 28.33 -13.38 -12.74
CA LEU A 302 27.54 -12.15 -12.54
C LEU A 302 27.43 -11.41 -13.88
N PRO A 303 26.25 -10.84 -14.21
CA PRO A 303 26.11 -10.05 -15.42
C PRO A 303 27.08 -8.88 -15.42
N LYS A 304 27.72 -8.62 -16.56
CA LYS A 304 28.66 -7.49 -16.65
C LYS A 304 27.87 -6.19 -16.79
N LEU A 305 28.31 -5.18 -16.03
CA LEU A 305 27.77 -3.83 -16.12
C LEU A 305 28.47 -3.08 -17.27
N PRO A 306 27.74 -2.31 -18.08
CA PRO A 306 28.34 -1.32 -18.96
C PRO A 306 28.96 -0.19 -18.13
N GLU A 307 29.93 0.53 -18.69
CA GLU A 307 30.73 1.57 -18.00
C GLU A 307 29.87 2.56 -17.19
N TRP A 308 28.81 3.11 -17.79
CA TRP A 308 27.92 4.07 -17.12
C TRP A 308 27.17 3.50 -15.91
N LEU A 309 26.90 2.19 -15.90
CA LEU A 309 26.22 1.52 -14.80
C LEU A 309 27.23 1.07 -13.73
N GLU A 310 28.45 0.74 -14.14
CA GLU A 310 29.56 0.49 -13.23
C GLU A 310 29.98 1.76 -12.47
N GLU A 311 29.92 2.93 -13.13
CA GLU A 311 30.10 4.24 -12.48
C GLU A 311 29.01 4.54 -11.45
N ASP A 312 27.76 4.16 -11.75
CA ASP A 312 26.64 4.31 -10.82
C ASP A 312 26.62 3.24 -9.72
N ALA A 313 27.36 2.15 -9.83
CA ALA A 313 27.34 1.11 -8.82
C ALA A 313 27.88 1.62 -7.46
N ALA A 314 27.13 1.39 -6.38
CA ALA A 314 27.50 1.86 -5.05
C ALA A 314 28.74 1.13 -4.54
N ARG A 315 29.81 1.89 -4.27
CA ARG A 315 31.07 1.36 -3.75
C ARG A 315 30.97 1.03 -2.27
N LEU A 316 31.63 -0.05 -1.88
CA LEU A 316 31.72 -0.48 -0.49
C LEU A 316 32.60 0.49 0.31
N ILE A 317 32.15 0.84 1.51
CA ILE A 317 32.91 1.72 2.40
C ILE A 317 34.22 1.03 2.77
N GLY A 318 35.35 1.69 2.49
CA GLY A 318 36.70 1.17 2.75
C GLY A 318 37.25 0.27 1.64
N HIS A 319 36.48 0.01 0.58
CA HIS A 319 36.86 -0.79 -0.57
C HIS A 319 36.38 -0.12 -1.86
N ASP A 320 36.98 1.02 -2.21
CA ASP A 320 36.50 1.91 -3.29
C ASP A 320 36.47 1.28 -4.70
N ALA A 321 37.17 0.16 -4.90
CA ALA A 321 37.15 -0.60 -6.15
C ALA A 321 36.05 -1.68 -6.20
N ASP A 322 35.43 -2.01 -5.07
CA ASP A 322 34.47 -3.10 -4.95
C ASP A 322 33.04 -2.56 -4.80
N TYR A 323 32.09 -3.26 -5.40
CA TYR A 323 30.66 -2.93 -5.41
C TYR A 323 29.77 -4.17 -5.27
N GLU A 324 30.37 -5.37 -5.14
CA GLU A 324 29.63 -6.61 -4.95
C GLU A 324 29.36 -6.82 -3.45
N LEU A 325 28.09 -6.75 -3.06
CA LEU A 325 27.67 -7.16 -1.72
C LEU A 325 27.48 -8.68 -1.68
N LYS A 326 28.43 -9.35 -1.02
CA LYS A 326 28.39 -10.81 -0.81
C LYS A 326 27.54 -11.15 0.42
N TYR A 327 26.58 -12.04 0.22
CA TYR A 327 25.74 -12.64 1.25
C TYR A 327 25.86 -14.17 1.19
N GLN A 328 25.19 -14.88 2.08
CA GLN A 328 25.22 -16.34 2.06
C GLN A 328 24.44 -16.88 0.85
N HIS A 329 25.16 -17.45 -0.13
CA HIS A 329 24.64 -18.03 -1.40
C HIS A 329 24.11 -17.05 -2.44
N PHE A 330 24.18 -15.75 -2.19
CA PHE A 330 23.77 -14.75 -3.17
C PHE A 330 24.62 -13.48 -3.11
N SER A 331 24.54 -12.67 -4.16
CA SER A 331 25.21 -11.38 -4.21
C SER A 331 24.34 -10.32 -4.86
N ILE A 332 24.59 -9.07 -4.48
CA ILE A 332 23.82 -7.90 -4.91
C ILE A 332 24.76 -6.81 -5.38
N VAL A 333 24.42 -6.15 -6.48
CA VAL A 333 25.06 -4.91 -6.92
C VAL A 333 24.02 -3.78 -6.82
N MET A 334 24.34 -2.71 -6.08
CA MET A 334 23.44 -1.59 -5.82
C MET A 334 23.71 -0.42 -6.76
N SER A 335 22.66 0.29 -7.20
CA SER A 335 22.78 1.60 -7.85
C SER A 335 22.88 2.68 -6.77
N ALA A 336 23.93 3.49 -6.85
CA ALA A 336 24.21 4.58 -5.93
C ALA A 336 23.29 5.78 -6.12
N SER A 337 22.80 6.03 -7.34
CA SER A 337 21.85 7.11 -7.63
C SER A 337 20.40 6.72 -7.35
N ARG A 338 20.04 5.43 -7.48
CA ARG A 338 18.68 4.93 -7.27
C ARG A 338 18.43 4.40 -5.86
N SER A 339 19.49 4.09 -5.12
CA SER A 339 19.42 3.44 -3.80
C SER A 339 18.65 2.10 -3.83
N LEU A 340 18.72 1.42 -4.97
CA LEU A 340 18.05 0.15 -5.30
C LEU A 340 19.06 -0.80 -5.95
N ALA A 341 18.81 -2.11 -5.89
CA ALA A 341 19.66 -3.07 -6.60
C ALA A 341 19.59 -2.86 -8.12
N ILE A 342 20.74 -2.98 -8.78
CA ILE A 342 20.86 -3.14 -10.23
C ILE A 342 20.52 -4.58 -10.59
N LEU A 343 21.12 -5.53 -9.86
CA LEU A 343 20.90 -6.96 -10.01
C LEU A 343 21.19 -7.71 -8.72
N THR A 344 20.58 -8.88 -8.60
CA THR A 344 20.90 -9.91 -7.63
C THR A 344 21.18 -11.24 -8.34
N ALA A 345 22.02 -12.07 -7.74
CA ALA A 345 22.34 -13.40 -8.24
C ALA A 345 22.32 -14.39 -7.07
N CYS A 346 21.50 -15.44 -7.16
CA CYS A 346 21.29 -16.41 -6.09
C CYS A 346 21.55 -17.83 -6.59
N ASN A 347 22.28 -18.61 -5.79
CA ASN A 347 22.40 -20.05 -5.97
C ASN A 347 21.32 -20.77 -5.16
N VAL A 348 20.64 -21.73 -5.77
CA VAL A 348 19.55 -22.50 -5.16
C VAL A 348 19.89 -23.99 -5.24
N ASP A 349 20.12 -24.63 -4.10
CA ASP A 349 20.38 -26.07 -4.04
C ASP A 349 19.12 -26.83 -3.60
N GLY A 350 18.36 -27.35 -4.57
CA GLY A 350 17.13 -28.11 -4.31
C GLY A 350 17.32 -29.34 -3.41
N GLU A 351 18.46 -30.03 -3.52
CA GLU A 351 18.77 -31.25 -2.74
C GLU A 351 19.00 -30.92 -1.25
N ARG A 352 19.53 -29.72 -0.97
CA ARG A 352 19.97 -29.32 0.38
C ARG A 352 19.07 -28.26 1.01
N MET A 353 17.87 -28.06 0.49
CA MET A 353 16.95 -27.03 0.99
C MET A 353 16.44 -27.31 2.41
N TYR A 354 16.34 -26.23 3.19
CA TYR A 354 15.71 -26.24 4.51
C TYR A 354 14.36 -25.53 4.43
N LYS A 355 13.36 -26.08 5.15
CA LYS A 355 12.06 -25.43 5.34
C LYS A 355 12.08 -24.64 6.63
N LEU A 356 12.53 -23.39 6.56
CA LEU A 356 12.54 -22.47 7.70
C LEU A 356 11.30 -21.56 7.70
N ALA A 357 10.68 -21.42 8.87
CA ALA A 357 9.70 -20.39 9.13
C ALA A 357 10.35 -19.00 9.10
N ARG A 358 9.58 -17.91 9.08
CA ARG A 358 10.17 -16.55 9.04
C ARG A 358 10.86 -16.20 10.35
N GLU A 359 10.46 -16.87 11.44
CA GLU A 359 10.92 -16.69 12.80
C GLU A 359 12.21 -17.49 13.10
N ASP A 360 12.60 -18.40 12.20
CA ASP A 360 13.77 -19.27 12.32
C ASP A 360 15.08 -18.54 11.98
N ARG A 361 15.41 -17.51 12.75
CA ARG A 361 16.62 -16.68 12.64
C ARG A 361 17.89 -17.39 13.13
N ASP A 362 19.07 -16.90 12.74
CA ASP A 362 20.36 -17.35 13.30
C ASP A 362 20.39 -17.02 14.81
N PRO A 363 20.56 -18.01 15.69
CA PRO A 363 20.61 -17.78 17.14
C PRO A 363 21.74 -16.85 17.60
N ASP A 364 22.83 -16.75 16.83
CA ASP A 364 23.94 -15.82 17.13
C ASP A 364 23.65 -14.39 16.66
N ASP A 365 22.62 -14.22 15.82
CA ASP A 365 22.18 -12.94 15.31
C ASP A 365 21.14 -12.33 16.27
N PHE A 366 21.62 -11.85 17.42
CA PHE A 366 20.83 -11.34 18.54
C PHE A 366 19.57 -10.57 18.12
N LEU A 367 18.44 -11.28 18.01
CA LEU A 367 17.17 -10.71 18.41
C LEU A 367 17.31 -10.47 19.91
N ASP A 368 17.10 -9.23 20.34
CA ASP A 368 16.93 -8.93 21.76
C ASP A 368 16.07 -10.04 22.38
N PRO A 369 16.52 -10.76 23.44
CA PRO A 369 15.81 -11.91 23.98
C PRO A 369 14.39 -11.58 24.48
N ASN A 370 14.02 -10.30 24.51
CA ASN A 370 12.67 -9.79 24.77
C ASN A 370 11.81 -9.57 23.50
N VAL A 371 12.34 -9.81 22.30
CA VAL A 371 11.62 -9.78 21.03
C VAL A 371 10.91 -11.12 20.86
N VAL A 372 9.58 -11.09 20.93
CA VAL A 372 8.75 -12.27 20.64
C VAL A 372 8.99 -12.74 19.19
N PRO A 373 9.01 -14.07 18.91
CA PRO A 373 9.32 -14.62 17.58
C PRO A 373 8.53 -13.98 16.43
N GLU A 374 7.26 -13.66 16.66
CA GLU A 374 6.37 -13.03 15.67
C GLU A 374 6.83 -11.61 15.28
N ALA A 375 7.54 -10.91 16.17
CA ALA A 375 8.12 -9.60 15.89
C ALA A 375 9.47 -9.69 15.15
N ALA A 376 10.09 -10.88 15.07
CA ALA A 376 11.33 -11.12 14.33
C ALA A 376 11.10 -11.45 12.85
N ALA A 377 9.89 -11.91 12.49
CA ALA A 377 9.54 -12.34 11.15
C ALA A 377 9.62 -11.22 10.10
N ASP A 378 9.51 -9.95 10.50
CA ASP A 378 9.42 -8.77 9.62
C ASP A 378 10.42 -7.65 9.97
N ILE A 379 11.55 -8.00 10.58
CA ILE A 379 12.63 -7.03 10.85
C ILE A 379 13.53 -6.92 9.63
N TRP A 380 13.65 -5.70 9.10
CA TRP A 380 14.58 -5.35 8.03
C TRP A 380 15.84 -4.68 8.58
N PHE A 381 16.96 -4.84 7.87
CA PHE A 381 18.26 -4.31 8.28
C PHE A 381 18.92 -3.47 7.17
N TYR A 382 19.51 -2.34 7.54
CA TYR A 382 20.50 -1.67 6.71
C TYR A 382 21.83 -2.43 6.76
N ASP A 383 22.48 -2.50 5.60
CA ASP A 383 23.83 -3.01 5.45
C ASP A 383 24.85 -1.87 5.61
N SER A 384 25.68 -1.92 6.66
CA SER A 384 26.64 -0.85 6.94
C SER A 384 27.88 -0.88 6.03
N ARG A 385 28.01 -1.85 5.11
CA ARG A 385 29.05 -1.82 4.06
C ARG A 385 28.77 -0.75 3.00
N LEU A 386 27.53 -0.23 2.95
CA LEU A 386 27.14 0.92 2.14
C LEU A 386 26.70 2.10 3.03
N GLY A 387 26.75 3.31 2.47
CA GLY A 387 26.13 4.47 3.10
C GLY A 387 24.62 4.28 3.23
N GLU A 388 24.02 4.73 4.33
CA GLU A 388 22.57 4.62 4.57
C GLU A 388 21.76 5.34 3.47
N ASN A 389 22.30 6.43 2.91
CA ASN A 389 21.70 7.13 1.76
C ASN A 389 21.78 6.38 0.43
N LYS A 390 22.43 5.21 0.40
CA LYS A 390 22.50 4.30 -0.77
C LYS A 390 21.50 3.14 -0.66
N GLN A 391 20.64 3.17 0.35
CA GLN A 391 19.56 2.23 0.58
C GLN A 391 18.27 3.02 0.81
N LEU A 392 17.11 2.43 0.50
CA LEU A 392 15.84 3.07 0.80
C LEU A 392 15.51 2.96 2.29
N GLY A 393 14.98 4.05 2.85
CA GLY A 393 14.44 4.07 4.21
C GLY A 393 12.94 3.77 4.26
N PRO A 394 12.36 3.73 5.47
CA PRO A 394 10.96 3.35 5.66
C PRO A 394 9.98 4.40 5.12
N GLU A 395 10.44 5.60 4.78
CA GLU A 395 9.58 6.74 4.42
C GLU A 395 8.70 6.44 3.20
N LEU A 396 9.25 5.77 2.18
CA LEU A 396 8.48 5.36 1.00
C LEU A 396 7.44 4.30 1.38
N TYR A 397 7.86 3.26 2.10
CA TYR A 397 7.02 2.10 2.42
C TYR A 397 5.92 2.45 3.45
N ASP A 398 6.25 3.23 4.49
CA ASP A 398 5.31 3.67 5.53
C ASP A 398 4.30 4.72 5.01
N ALA A 399 4.58 5.36 3.88
CA ALA A 399 3.74 6.40 3.27
C ALA A 399 3.03 5.95 1.99
N THR A 400 3.29 4.74 1.49
CA THR A 400 2.68 4.18 0.27
C THR A 400 2.16 2.76 0.52
N THR A 401 1.67 2.12 -0.53
CA THR A 401 1.27 0.70 -0.53
C THR A 401 2.36 -0.21 -1.10
N PHE A 402 3.59 0.30 -1.26
CA PHE A 402 4.70 -0.57 -1.62
C PHE A 402 5.04 -1.47 -0.44
N ASP A 403 5.02 -2.78 -0.69
CA ASP A 403 5.57 -3.77 0.22
C ASP A 403 7.11 -3.72 0.15
N TYR A 404 7.76 -4.20 1.21
CA TYR A 404 9.20 -4.48 1.19
C TYR A 404 9.47 -5.73 0.32
N GLY A 405 9.56 -5.51 -0.99
CA GLY A 405 9.65 -6.56 -2.00
C GLY A 405 11.03 -7.20 -2.06
N HIS A 406 11.10 -8.52 -1.86
CA HIS A 406 12.36 -9.25 -1.98
C HIS A 406 12.74 -9.43 -3.45
N LEU A 407 14.00 -9.19 -3.80
CA LEU A 407 14.56 -9.54 -5.12
C LEU A 407 15.09 -10.97 -5.12
N VAL A 408 15.97 -11.30 -4.16
CA VAL A 408 16.25 -12.69 -3.78
C VAL A 408 15.16 -13.14 -2.82
N ARG A 409 14.36 -14.11 -3.25
CA ARG A 409 13.28 -14.65 -2.44
C ARG A 409 13.86 -15.33 -1.19
N ARG A 410 13.19 -15.13 -0.05
CA ARG A 410 13.63 -15.60 1.27
C ARG A 410 14.13 -17.05 1.32
N LEU A 411 13.43 -17.99 0.66
CA LEU A 411 13.75 -19.42 0.75
C LEU A 411 14.75 -19.90 -0.31
N ASP A 412 15.01 -19.12 -1.35
CA ASP A 412 15.91 -19.52 -2.45
C ASP A 412 17.34 -19.84 -1.96
N PRO A 413 17.98 -19.04 -1.08
CA PRO A 413 19.33 -19.33 -0.60
C PRO A 413 19.35 -20.25 0.64
N VAL A 414 18.19 -20.73 1.12
CA VAL A 414 18.07 -21.45 2.41
C VAL A 414 18.37 -22.93 2.21
N TRP A 415 19.65 -23.23 2.03
CA TRP A 415 20.18 -24.57 1.87
C TRP A 415 21.54 -24.71 2.57
N GLY A 416 21.99 -25.93 2.86
CA GLY A 416 23.26 -26.13 3.55
C GLY A 416 23.47 -27.55 4.07
N SER A 417 24.67 -27.82 4.60
CA SER A 417 25.02 -29.09 5.23
C SER A 417 24.94 -29.08 6.76
N ASP A 418 24.63 -27.92 7.34
CA ASP A 418 24.53 -27.67 8.77
C ASP A 418 23.31 -26.78 9.07
N ASP A 419 22.89 -26.70 10.33
CA ASP A 419 21.69 -25.94 10.73
C ASP A 419 21.89 -24.42 10.68
N ARG A 420 23.13 -23.93 10.77
CA ARG A 420 23.41 -22.50 10.90
C ARG A 420 23.43 -21.80 9.54
N THR A 421 24.07 -22.40 8.54
CA THR A 421 24.23 -21.81 7.21
C THR A 421 22.89 -21.40 6.56
N PRO A 422 21.82 -22.23 6.57
CA PRO A 422 20.52 -21.85 6.01
C PRO A 422 19.82 -20.73 6.79
N ARG A 423 20.03 -20.63 8.12
CA ARG A 423 19.48 -19.54 8.94
C ARG A 423 20.14 -18.21 8.64
N ILE A 424 21.47 -18.21 8.52
CA ILE A 424 22.23 -17.05 8.05
C ILE A 424 21.73 -16.59 6.68
N ALA A 425 21.55 -17.52 5.74
CA ALA A 425 21.04 -17.21 4.41
C ALA A 425 19.62 -16.63 4.46
N ASN A 426 18.74 -17.16 5.30
CA ASN A 426 17.40 -16.60 5.53
C ASN A 426 17.49 -15.16 6.04
N ASP A 427 18.41 -14.86 6.95
CA ASP A 427 18.52 -13.55 7.58
C ASP A 427 19.11 -12.50 6.66
N ASP A 428 20.13 -12.88 5.89
CA ASP A 428 20.74 -12.01 4.88
C ASP A 428 19.69 -11.49 3.86
N THR A 429 18.61 -12.24 3.58
CA THR A 429 17.55 -11.80 2.65
C THR A 429 16.71 -10.62 3.13
N PHE A 430 16.75 -10.30 4.44
CA PHE A 430 16.04 -9.17 5.05
C PHE A 430 16.89 -7.88 5.11
N CYS A 431 17.98 -7.82 4.36
CA CYS A 431 18.73 -6.58 4.17
C CYS A 431 18.01 -5.65 3.17
N MET A 432 18.00 -4.34 3.43
CA MET A 432 17.37 -3.34 2.56
C MET A 432 18.00 -3.26 1.16
N THR A 433 19.24 -3.73 1.01
CA THR A 433 19.93 -3.93 -0.27
C THR A 433 19.24 -4.98 -1.16
N ASN A 434 18.51 -5.94 -0.57
CA ASN A 434 17.70 -6.92 -1.27
C ASN A 434 16.24 -6.47 -1.50
N CYS A 435 15.91 -5.25 -1.08
CA CYS A 435 14.54 -4.73 -1.10
C CYS A 435 14.32 -3.80 -2.30
N SER A 436 13.14 -3.91 -2.92
CA SER A 436 12.65 -2.98 -3.93
C SER A 436 11.16 -2.70 -3.72
N PRO A 437 10.66 -1.48 -3.97
CA PRO A 437 9.24 -1.16 -3.86
C PRO A 437 8.43 -1.95 -4.88
N GLN A 438 7.62 -2.88 -4.37
CA GLN A 438 6.71 -3.74 -5.14
C GLN A 438 5.30 -3.54 -4.57
N GLU A 439 4.28 -3.33 -5.41
CA GLU A 439 2.90 -3.06 -4.93
C GLU A 439 2.28 -4.30 -4.25
N THR A 440 1.40 -4.15 -3.24
CA THR A 440 0.90 -5.27 -2.43
C THR A 440 0.17 -6.40 -3.21
N ARG A 441 -0.43 -6.15 -4.38
CA ARG A 441 -0.99 -7.18 -5.29
C ARG A 441 0.09 -7.97 -6.02
N PHE A 442 1.34 -7.53 -5.98
CA PHE A 442 2.50 -8.30 -6.43
C PHE A 442 2.68 -9.60 -5.62
N HIS A 443 2.14 -9.67 -4.39
CA HIS A 443 2.31 -10.81 -3.47
C HIS A 443 1.03 -11.49 -2.96
N ARG A 444 -0.18 -10.99 -3.26
CA ARG A 444 -1.42 -11.56 -2.68
C ARG A 444 -2.52 -11.78 -3.71
N THR A 445 -2.77 -13.05 -4.02
CA THR A 445 -4.11 -13.52 -4.38
C THR A 445 -4.55 -14.58 -3.38
N ARG A 446 -5.81 -14.48 -2.94
CA ARG A 446 -6.55 -15.64 -2.47
C ARG A 446 -7.86 -15.72 -3.23
N ARG A 447 -8.03 -16.88 -3.86
CA ARG A 447 -9.17 -17.44 -4.61
C ARG A 447 -9.39 -16.88 -6.03
N GLY A 448 -8.97 -17.70 -6.99
CA GLY A 448 -9.12 -17.52 -8.43
C GLY A 448 -7.76 -17.68 -9.10
N ASP A 449 -7.64 -18.58 -10.06
CA ASP A 449 -6.41 -19.11 -10.68
C ASP A 449 -5.54 -18.10 -11.46
N ASP A 450 -5.59 -16.79 -11.17
CA ASP A 450 -5.01 -15.75 -12.01
C ASP A 450 -4.06 -14.80 -11.25
N GLY A 451 -2.76 -14.94 -11.55
CA GLY A 451 -1.69 -13.96 -11.30
C GLY A 451 -1.05 -14.00 -9.90
N ASN A 452 0.26 -14.26 -9.83
CA ASN A 452 1.14 -13.84 -8.72
C ASN A 452 2.60 -14.07 -9.09
N TRP A 453 3.48 -13.09 -8.83
CA TRP A 453 4.93 -13.28 -8.82
C TRP A 453 5.34 -14.46 -7.91
N SER A 454 4.68 -14.59 -6.75
CA SER A 454 4.78 -15.75 -5.86
C SER A 454 4.48 -17.08 -6.55
N ALA A 455 3.59 -17.14 -7.55
CA ALA A 455 3.24 -18.37 -8.25
C ALA A 455 4.32 -18.82 -9.26
N LEU A 456 5.07 -17.90 -9.88
CA LEU A 456 6.25 -18.24 -10.68
C LEU A 456 7.39 -18.72 -9.77
N GLU A 457 7.60 -18.02 -8.66
CA GLU A 457 8.60 -18.40 -7.67
C GLU A 457 8.27 -19.75 -7.02
N ASP A 458 6.99 -20.04 -6.77
CA ASP A 458 6.54 -21.34 -6.28
C ASP A 458 6.74 -22.42 -7.34
N VAL A 459 6.60 -22.13 -8.63
CA VAL A 459 6.92 -23.10 -9.69
C VAL A 459 8.42 -23.40 -9.71
N ILE A 460 9.29 -22.39 -9.65
CA ILE A 460 10.75 -22.59 -9.64
C ILE A 460 11.19 -23.34 -8.38
N LEU A 461 10.72 -22.95 -7.19
CA LEU A 461 11.03 -23.65 -5.94
C LEU A 461 10.45 -25.06 -5.90
N ASN A 462 9.21 -25.26 -6.36
CA ASN A 462 8.61 -26.59 -6.40
C ASN A 462 9.33 -27.46 -7.42
N GLU A 463 9.76 -26.95 -8.58
CA GLU A 463 10.59 -27.73 -9.50
C GLU A 463 11.96 -28.07 -8.92
N ALA A 464 12.63 -27.12 -8.25
CA ALA A 464 13.91 -27.35 -7.58
C ALA A 464 13.81 -28.42 -6.49
N ASN A 465 12.79 -28.33 -5.63
CA ASN A 465 12.56 -29.25 -4.52
C ASN A 465 11.95 -30.59 -4.96
N LEU A 466 11.16 -30.65 -6.04
CA LEU A 466 10.60 -31.92 -6.54
C LEU A 466 11.59 -32.71 -7.41
N LYS A 467 12.61 -32.05 -7.96
CA LYS A 467 13.61 -32.65 -8.86
C LYS A 467 15.03 -32.63 -8.30
N ASP A 468 15.22 -32.25 -7.04
CA ASP A 468 16.52 -32.09 -6.36
C ASP A 468 17.55 -31.37 -7.23
N ARG A 469 17.10 -30.30 -7.92
CA ARG A 469 17.89 -29.64 -8.98
C ARG A 469 18.47 -28.32 -8.49
N LYS A 470 19.70 -28.03 -8.95
CA LYS A 470 20.36 -26.75 -8.74
C LYS A 470 19.91 -25.69 -9.74
N PHE A 471 19.71 -24.47 -9.25
CA PHE A 471 19.42 -23.30 -10.08
C PHE A 471 20.34 -22.13 -9.77
N VAL A 472 20.61 -21.33 -10.80
CA VAL A 472 21.09 -19.96 -10.68
C VAL A 472 19.93 -19.03 -11.04
N ILE A 473 19.56 -18.16 -10.11
CA ILE A 473 18.48 -17.19 -10.28
C ILE A 473 19.08 -15.79 -10.30
N LEU A 474 18.90 -15.07 -11.40
CA LEU A 474 19.28 -13.67 -11.54
C LEU A 474 18.02 -12.82 -11.53
N THR A 475 17.98 -11.74 -10.77
CA THR A 475 16.78 -10.89 -10.63
C THR A 475 17.16 -9.42 -10.53
N GLY A 476 16.30 -8.52 -11.00
CA GLY A 476 16.48 -7.09 -10.75
C GLY A 476 15.30 -6.25 -11.25
N PRO A 477 15.23 -4.98 -10.84
CA PRO A 477 14.36 -3.99 -11.48
C PRO A 477 14.92 -3.56 -12.85
N ILE A 478 14.05 -2.97 -13.69
CA ILE A 478 14.47 -2.11 -14.80
C ILE A 478 14.60 -0.69 -14.24
N LEU A 479 15.82 -0.16 -14.21
CA LEU A 479 16.11 1.19 -13.75
C LEU A 479 15.93 2.19 -14.91
N ASP A 480 14.69 2.44 -15.31
CA ASP A 480 14.41 3.36 -16.42
C ASP A 480 14.65 4.81 -15.96
N PRO A 481 15.40 5.63 -16.73
CA PRO A 481 15.55 7.05 -16.40
C PRO A 481 14.21 7.81 -16.35
N ARG A 482 13.17 7.29 -17.01
CA ARG A 482 11.81 7.84 -17.06
C ARG A 482 10.93 7.42 -15.89
N ASP A 483 11.41 6.55 -15.01
CA ASP A 483 10.65 6.11 -13.83
C ASP A 483 10.13 7.30 -13.01
N THR A 484 8.86 7.19 -12.62
CA THR A 484 8.11 8.19 -11.84
C THR A 484 8.75 8.38 -10.46
N THR A 485 8.86 9.63 -10.04
CA THR A 485 9.41 9.97 -8.73
C THR A 485 8.30 10.09 -7.70
N ILE A 486 8.26 9.16 -6.75
CA ILE A 486 7.31 9.12 -5.64
C ILE A 486 8.10 9.37 -4.36
N LEU A 487 7.76 10.44 -3.63
CA LEU A 487 8.44 10.83 -2.38
C LEU A 487 9.98 10.93 -2.51
N GLY A 488 10.47 11.37 -3.67
CA GLY A 488 11.90 11.52 -3.96
C GLY A 488 12.60 10.24 -4.44
N VAL A 489 11.88 9.11 -4.55
CA VAL A 489 12.41 7.84 -5.06
C VAL A 489 11.87 7.62 -6.48
N LYS A 490 12.76 7.35 -7.44
CA LYS A 490 12.35 6.86 -8.76
C LYS A 490 11.97 5.38 -8.65
N VAL A 491 10.68 5.07 -8.75
CA VAL A 491 10.16 3.72 -8.54
C VAL A 491 10.22 2.92 -9.85
N PRO A 492 10.88 1.75 -9.89
CA PRO A 492 10.94 0.92 -11.08
C PRO A 492 9.56 0.50 -11.55
N THR A 493 9.33 0.53 -12.85
CA THR A 493 8.05 0.11 -13.48
C THR A 493 8.04 -1.35 -13.90
N ALA A 494 9.19 -2.03 -13.86
CA ALA A 494 9.32 -3.42 -14.28
C ALA A 494 10.41 -4.17 -13.52
N PHE A 495 10.25 -5.48 -13.46
CA PHE A 495 11.22 -6.42 -12.89
C PHE A 495 11.47 -7.56 -13.86
N TRP A 496 12.69 -8.08 -13.83
CA TRP A 496 13.12 -9.21 -14.65
C TRP A 496 13.67 -10.33 -13.76
N LYS A 497 13.56 -11.57 -14.26
CA LYS A 497 14.13 -12.76 -13.62
C LYS A 497 14.65 -13.72 -14.68
N ILE A 498 15.82 -14.29 -14.47
CA ILE A 498 16.39 -15.35 -15.31
C ILE A 498 16.66 -16.56 -14.42
N ALA A 499 16.11 -17.71 -14.81
CA ALA A 499 16.39 -18.98 -14.15
C ALA A 499 17.26 -19.84 -15.07
N ALA A 500 18.46 -20.19 -14.60
CA ALA A 500 19.41 -21.04 -15.30
C ALA A 500 19.65 -22.35 -14.53
N TYR A 501 19.74 -23.46 -15.24
CA TYR A 501 19.94 -24.79 -14.66
C TYR A 501 20.66 -25.71 -15.65
N GLU A 502 21.25 -26.77 -15.12
CA GLU A 502 21.81 -27.85 -15.93
C GLU A 502 20.70 -28.86 -16.30
N SER A 503 20.70 -29.30 -17.56
CA SER A 503 19.84 -30.38 -18.02
C SER A 503 20.55 -31.19 -19.10
N GLU A 504 20.76 -32.48 -18.84
CA GLU A 504 21.42 -33.42 -19.78
C GLU A 504 22.84 -33.00 -20.20
N GLY A 505 23.56 -32.34 -19.30
CA GLY A 505 24.93 -31.83 -19.51
C GLY A 505 25.00 -30.43 -20.10
N GLU A 506 23.86 -29.84 -20.46
CA GLU A 506 23.78 -28.54 -21.13
C GLU A 506 23.20 -27.47 -20.21
N LEU A 507 23.64 -26.22 -20.43
CA LEU A 507 23.11 -25.05 -19.73
C LEU A 507 21.80 -24.62 -20.38
N MET A 508 20.74 -24.52 -19.58
CA MET A 508 19.42 -24.07 -20.01
C MET A 508 19.00 -22.84 -19.22
N ALA A 509 18.42 -21.85 -19.89
CA ALA A 509 17.98 -20.61 -19.25
C ALA A 509 16.61 -20.12 -19.76
N HIS A 510 15.83 -19.52 -18.85
CA HIS A 510 14.54 -18.91 -19.16
C HIS A 510 14.49 -17.48 -18.64
N GLY A 511 14.11 -16.53 -19.51
CA GLY A 511 13.88 -15.14 -19.15
C GLY A 511 12.40 -14.84 -18.87
N PHE A 512 12.17 -14.07 -17.81
CA PHE A 512 10.86 -13.58 -17.40
C PHE A 512 10.92 -12.08 -17.15
N MET A 513 9.84 -11.39 -17.46
CA MET A 513 9.67 -9.98 -17.15
C MET A 513 8.24 -9.75 -16.68
N LEU A 514 8.11 -8.90 -15.67
CA LEU A 514 6.85 -8.49 -15.11
C LEU A 514 6.84 -6.96 -15.04
N TRP A 515 5.82 -6.38 -15.63
CA TRP A 515 5.59 -4.94 -15.58
C TRP A 515 4.63 -4.67 -14.42
N GLN A 516 4.93 -3.64 -13.65
CA GLN A 516 3.98 -2.93 -12.79
C GLN A 516 3.68 -1.54 -13.41
N GLU A 517 3.78 -1.44 -14.75
CA GLU A 517 3.62 -0.20 -15.53
C GLU A 517 2.18 0.31 -15.48
N GLU A 518 1.16 -0.57 -15.58
CA GLU A 518 -0.25 -0.14 -15.44
C GLU A 518 -0.52 0.39 -14.03
N GLU A 519 0.22 -0.05 -13.01
CA GLU A 519 0.10 0.35 -11.61
C GLU A 519 0.94 1.58 -11.24
N VAL A 520 2.14 1.76 -11.82
CA VAL A 520 2.94 2.99 -11.71
C VAL A 520 2.35 4.11 -12.58
N ALA A 521 1.74 3.77 -13.72
CA ALA A 521 0.95 4.69 -14.53
C ALA A 521 -0.47 4.90 -13.96
N ASP A 522 -1.12 3.94 -13.29
CA ASP A 522 -2.39 4.13 -12.55
C ASP A 522 -2.25 5.05 -11.34
N LEU A 523 -1.02 5.17 -10.81
CA LEU A 523 -0.61 6.18 -9.84
C LEU A 523 -0.48 7.59 -10.48
N ASP A 524 -0.44 7.69 -11.81
CA ASP A 524 -0.32 8.94 -12.59
C ASP A 524 -1.62 9.32 -13.35
N GLU A 525 -2.36 8.38 -13.94
CA GLU A 525 -3.61 8.60 -14.69
C GLU A 525 -4.52 7.35 -14.66
N ARG A 526 -5.83 7.50 -14.44
CA ARG A 526 -6.72 6.37 -14.13
C ARG A 526 -7.65 5.95 -15.30
N PHE A 527 -7.57 4.67 -15.73
CA PHE A 527 -8.37 3.83 -16.69
C PHE A 527 -9.56 4.39 -17.51
N GLU A 528 -9.67 3.91 -18.76
CA GLU A 528 -10.85 3.18 -19.31
C GLU A 528 -10.57 2.39 -20.63
N GLY A 529 -11.07 1.14 -20.76
CA GLY A 529 -11.52 0.56 -22.05
C GLY A 529 -10.93 -0.75 -22.62
N THR A 530 -11.48 -1.92 -22.21
CA THR A 530 -11.47 -3.27 -22.87
C THR A 530 -10.15 -3.92 -23.29
N ILE A 531 -9.70 -4.95 -22.55
CA ILE A 531 -8.87 -6.03 -23.11
C ILE A 531 -9.38 -7.39 -22.59
N ASP A 532 -9.62 -8.26 -23.57
CA ASP A 532 -9.91 -9.69 -23.47
C ASP A 532 -8.89 -10.44 -22.58
N LEU A 533 -9.41 -11.20 -21.61
CA LEU A 533 -8.68 -11.96 -20.59
C LEU A 533 -8.04 -13.26 -21.12
N SER A 534 -7.62 -13.33 -22.39
CA SER A 534 -7.11 -14.57 -22.99
C SER A 534 -5.61 -14.84 -22.78
N ARG A 535 -4.83 -13.99 -22.08
CA ARG A 535 -3.36 -14.14 -21.98
C ARG A 535 -2.71 -13.64 -20.68
N ALA A 536 -2.83 -14.41 -19.59
CA ALA A 536 -1.85 -14.32 -18.51
C ALA A 536 -0.49 -14.94 -18.95
N LYS A 537 0.64 -14.27 -18.61
CA LYS A 537 2.07 -14.68 -18.64
C LYS A 537 2.84 -14.54 -19.99
N ARG A 538 3.88 -13.69 -20.03
CA ARG A 538 4.82 -13.58 -21.18
C ARG A 538 6.29 -13.84 -20.78
N PRO A 539 6.76 -15.09 -20.78
CA PRO A 539 8.19 -15.38 -20.85
C PRO A 539 8.86 -14.69 -22.07
N VAL A 540 10.02 -14.08 -21.85
CA VAL A 540 10.73 -13.20 -22.80
C VAL A 540 12.12 -13.74 -23.15
N LYS A 541 12.69 -13.29 -24.27
CA LYS A 541 14.09 -13.61 -24.62
C LYS A 541 15.03 -12.89 -23.67
N ILE A 542 16.11 -13.53 -23.24
CA ILE A 542 17.13 -12.93 -22.37
C ILE A 542 17.79 -11.72 -23.05
N ARG A 543 17.87 -11.73 -24.38
CA ARG A 543 18.32 -10.57 -25.18
C ARG A 543 17.43 -9.33 -25.02
N GLU A 544 16.13 -9.50 -24.77
CA GLU A 544 15.24 -8.37 -24.52
C GLU A 544 15.47 -7.78 -23.12
N ILE A 545 15.74 -8.63 -22.12
CA ILE A 545 16.14 -8.17 -20.78
C ILE A 545 17.43 -7.37 -20.87
N ALA A 546 18.44 -7.87 -21.59
CA ALA A 546 19.71 -7.16 -21.82
C ALA A 546 19.51 -5.81 -22.51
N ARG A 547 18.59 -5.73 -23.48
CA ARG A 547 18.29 -4.48 -24.18
C ARG A 547 17.72 -3.41 -23.23
N LEU A 548 16.91 -3.81 -22.25
CA LEU A 548 16.25 -2.91 -21.30
C LEU A 548 17.14 -2.54 -20.11
N THR A 549 18.02 -3.44 -19.66
CA THR A 549 18.91 -3.21 -18.51
C THR A 549 20.29 -2.69 -18.90
N GLY A 550 20.72 -2.95 -20.13
CA GLY A 550 22.10 -2.76 -20.57
C GLY A 550 23.09 -3.83 -20.05
N LEU A 551 22.62 -4.82 -19.27
CA LEU A 551 23.46 -5.87 -18.70
C LEU A 551 23.86 -6.91 -19.77
N ASP A 552 25.09 -7.39 -19.67
CA ASP A 552 25.59 -8.51 -20.47
C ASP A 552 25.48 -9.82 -19.66
N PHE A 553 24.59 -10.70 -20.10
CA PHE A 553 24.33 -12.00 -19.48
C PHE A 553 25.21 -13.15 -20.02
N GLY A 554 26.15 -12.87 -20.93
CA GLY A 554 27.14 -13.84 -21.40
C GLY A 554 26.54 -15.14 -21.96
N SER A 555 26.96 -16.28 -21.39
CA SER A 555 26.55 -17.64 -21.81
C SER A 555 25.03 -17.86 -21.78
N LEU A 556 24.29 -17.08 -20.98
CA LEU A 556 22.84 -17.18 -20.90
C LEU A 556 22.11 -16.76 -22.18
N PHE A 557 22.76 -16.00 -23.08
CA PHE A 557 22.17 -15.69 -24.38
C PHE A 557 22.05 -16.91 -25.29
N ASP A 558 22.99 -17.83 -25.21
CA ASP A 558 23.03 -19.04 -26.03
C ASP A 558 22.25 -20.18 -25.35
N ALA A 559 22.21 -20.19 -24.02
CA ALA A 559 21.41 -21.11 -23.21
C ALA A 559 19.91 -20.76 -23.16
N ASP A 560 19.50 -19.59 -23.69
CA ASP A 560 18.10 -19.16 -23.71
C ASP A 560 17.27 -20.15 -24.54
N VAL A 561 16.36 -20.88 -23.87
CA VAL A 561 15.52 -21.87 -24.54
C VAL A 561 14.56 -21.25 -25.58
N ARG A 562 14.39 -19.92 -25.55
CA ARG A 562 13.60 -19.14 -26.53
C ARG A 562 14.49 -18.46 -27.58
N GLY A 563 15.80 -18.60 -27.46
CA GLY A 563 16.82 -18.05 -28.34
C GLY A 563 16.93 -18.76 -29.69
N GLY A 564 16.18 -19.85 -29.92
CA GLY A 564 16.10 -20.54 -31.20
C GLY A 564 15.85 -19.56 -32.36
N ILE A 565 16.75 -19.59 -33.34
CA ILE A 565 16.82 -18.65 -34.46
C ILE A 565 15.47 -18.62 -35.19
N ALA A 566 14.88 -17.43 -35.27
CA ALA A 566 13.92 -17.04 -36.30
C ALA A 566 14.31 -15.66 -36.80
#